data_AF-A0A8I0JKF4-F1
#
_entry.id   AF-A0A8I0JKF4-F1
#
_cell.length_a   1.000
_cell.length_b   1.000
_cell.length_c   1.000
_cell.angle_alpha   90.00
_cell.angle_beta   90.00
_cell.angle_gamma   90.00
#
_symmetry.space_group_name_H-M   'P 1'
#
loop_
_entity.id
_entity.type
_entity.pdbx_description
1 polymer ?
#
loop_
_entity_poly.entity_id
_entity_poly.type
_entity_poly.pdbx_seq_one_letter_code
_entity_poly.pdbx_strand_id
1 'polypeptide(L)'
;MMRGFVFSKPTCSAMTESVSEPQEQSAALPADAAAGTEPQAAASADGQGRKRSRRGGRGRNKGKATEPAADAASGMAASAEANASRPVRTQHPLLAQLAQWHPNLFGEQPLPLKRGIFEDLLAAHPEAIDRDQLKLALSQHTRSSRYLTVVASGQARHDLQGQSVEAMAPEHVHHALIEVFRRRQHRSPEDLAPKLRNRIIAAYEASGLSRDDYAARVQGRDEATNTLVAEALAEADARTARDEALLRAFEASGQTSEAGFADMYGMNPRQVAQQLERARRRLQTQAA
;
A
#
# COMPACT_ATOMS: atom_id res chain seq x y z
N MET A 1 22.71 -57.67 24.10
CA MET A 1 21.49 -58.51 24.21
C MET A 1 20.32 -57.60 24.54
N MET A 2 19.12 -57.89 24.02
CA MET A 2 17.98 -56.96 24.13
C MET A 2 17.46 -56.81 25.56
N ARG A 3 17.00 -55.59 25.88
CA ARG A 3 15.83 -55.38 26.75
C ARG A 3 14.83 -54.54 25.97
N GLY A 4 13.73 -55.16 25.55
CA GLY A 4 12.63 -54.45 24.92
C GLY A 4 11.87 -53.62 25.95
N PHE A 5 11.26 -52.52 25.52
CA PHE A 5 10.28 -51.79 26.31
C PHE A 5 9.01 -51.59 25.49
N VAL A 6 7.86 -51.84 26.10
CA VAL A 6 6.58 -51.98 25.40
C VAL A 6 5.96 -50.61 25.13
N PHE A 7 5.57 -50.36 23.88
CA PHE A 7 4.84 -49.16 23.52
C PHE A 7 3.39 -49.23 24.04
N SER A 8 2.99 -48.28 24.89
CA SER A 8 1.62 -48.16 25.38
C SER A 8 1.12 -46.73 25.23
N LYS A 9 0.14 -46.54 24.34
CA LYS A 9 -0.73 -45.36 24.27
C LYS A 9 -2.11 -45.79 23.74
N PRO A 10 -3.19 -45.62 24.50
CA PRO A 10 -4.53 -45.99 24.05
C PRO A 10 -5.21 -44.85 23.27
N THR A 11 -6.06 -45.25 22.32
CA THR A 11 -7.31 -44.58 21.88
C THR A 11 -7.32 -43.05 21.77
N CYS A 12 -7.31 -42.55 20.53
CA CYS A 12 -8.06 -41.32 20.23
C CYS A 12 -9.55 -41.58 20.47
N SER A 13 -10.24 -40.66 21.17
CA SER A 13 -11.70 -40.63 21.19
C SER A 13 -12.18 -39.43 20.37
N ALA A 14 -13.13 -39.66 19.47
CA ALA A 14 -13.77 -38.61 18.69
C ALA A 14 -15.09 -38.22 19.36
N MET A 15 -15.37 -36.92 19.43
CA MET A 15 -16.72 -36.41 19.63
C MET A 15 -17.01 -35.30 18.62
N THR A 16 -18.25 -35.29 18.14
CA THR A 16 -18.75 -34.39 17.11
C THR A 16 -19.49 -33.19 17.70
N GLU A 17 -19.77 -32.22 16.84
CA GLU A 17 -20.93 -31.30 16.89
C GLU A 17 -21.31 -30.61 18.21
N SER A 18 -21.33 -29.27 18.15
CA SER A 18 -22.62 -28.59 18.33
C SER A 18 -22.64 -27.24 17.61
N VAL A 19 -23.79 -26.88 17.01
CA VAL A 19 -24.03 -25.60 16.31
C VAL A 19 -24.81 -24.67 17.23
N SER A 20 -24.42 -23.39 17.33
CA SER A 20 -25.27 -22.31 17.84
C SER A 20 -24.75 -20.91 17.47
N GLU A 21 -25.14 -20.43 16.30
CA GLU A 21 -25.71 -19.08 16.15
C GLU A 21 -27.23 -19.19 16.40
N PRO A 22 -28.02 -18.11 16.65
CA PRO A 22 -27.71 -16.69 16.36
C PRO A 22 -28.13 -15.69 17.47
N GLN A 23 -27.87 -14.39 17.26
CA GLN A 23 -28.93 -13.38 17.03
C GLN A 23 -28.38 -11.94 16.93
N GLU A 24 -28.98 -11.16 16.04
CA GLU A 24 -28.86 -9.70 16.02
C GLU A 24 -29.68 -9.09 17.17
N GLN A 25 -29.19 -8.01 17.80
CA GLN A 25 -30.04 -7.13 18.60
C GLN A 25 -29.81 -5.67 18.22
N SER A 26 -30.83 -5.06 17.62
CA SER A 26 -30.90 -3.63 17.35
C SER A 26 -31.47 -2.88 18.55
N ALA A 27 -30.79 -1.81 18.96
CA ALA A 27 -31.30 -0.84 19.92
C ALA A 27 -30.90 0.57 19.47
N ALA A 28 -31.82 1.53 19.51
CA ALA A 28 -31.63 2.84 18.91
C ALA A 28 -32.16 3.97 19.80
N LEU A 29 -31.29 4.96 20.05
CA LEU A 29 -31.61 6.30 20.58
C LEU A 29 -32.19 6.29 22.01
N PRO A 30 -32.38 7.43 22.73
CA PRO A 30 -32.85 8.75 22.28
C PRO A 30 -31.75 9.82 22.12
N ALA A 31 -32.14 10.97 21.57
CA ALA A 31 -31.41 12.23 21.64
C ALA A 31 -32.42 13.38 21.87
N ASP A 32 -32.02 14.38 22.66
CA ASP A 32 -32.70 15.68 22.86
C ASP A 32 -31.57 16.67 23.27
N ALA A 33 -31.37 17.79 22.56
CA ALA A 33 -32.02 19.10 22.73
C ALA A 33 -31.32 19.99 23.80
N ALA A 34 -31.13 21.31 23.61
CA ALA A 34 -31.35 22.18 22.44
C ALA A 34 -30.58 23.53 22.60
N ALA A 35 -30.77 24.44 21.62
CA ALA A 35 -30.34 25.86 21.55
C ALA A 35 -28.81 26.12 21.38
N GLY A 36 -28.35 27.05 20.53
CA GLY A 36 -29.02 27.81 19.46
C GLY A 36 -29.07 29.33 19.68
N THR A 37 -28.44 30.10 18.78
CA THR A 37 -28.66 31.54 18.56
C THR A 37 -28.09 31.95 17.18
N GLU A 38 -28.94 32.43 16.28
CA GLU A 38 -28.56 33.34 15.19
C GLU A 38 -29.01 34.76 15.53
N PRO A 39 -28.40 35.78 14.91
CA PRO A 39 -29.21 36.89 14.36
C PRO A 39 -28.91 37.16 12.88
N GLN A 40 -29.93 37.66 12.17
CA GLN A 40 -29.93 37.80 10.71
C GLN A 40 -29.71 39.24 10.20
N ALA A 41 -29.50 39.32 8.87
CA ALA A 41 -30.01 40.32 7.93
C ALA A 41 -29.20 41.60 7.63
N ALA A 42 -28.77 41.70 6.36
CA ALA A 42 -29.07 42.82 5.45
C ALA A 42 -28.82 42.41 3.96
N ALA A 43 -29.50 43.07 3.01
CA ALA A 43 -29.27 43.02 1.56
C ALA A 43 -28.95 44.46 1.04
N SER A 44 -28.63 44.81 -0.21
CA SER A 44 -28.63 44.17 -1.55
C SER A 44 -27.39 44.68 -2.35
N ALA A 45 -27.26 44.87 -3.68
CA ALA A 45 -28.11 44.71 -4.88
C ALA A 45 -27.26 44.75 -6.19
N ASP A 46 -27.86 44.29 -7.30
CA ASP A 46 -27.61 44.64 -8.72
C ASP A 46 -26.24 44.41 -9.43
N GLY A 47 -26.33 44.11 -10.74
CA GLY A 47 -25.19 43.96 -11.67
C GLY A 47 -25.56 43.18 -12.94
N GLN A 48 -25.86 43.88 -14.06
CA GLN A 48 -26.62 43.30 -15.18
C GLN A 48 -25.84 43.15 -16.51
N GLY A 49 -26.15 42.08 -17.25
CA GLY A 49 -25.95 41.98 -18.72
C GLY A 49 -24.74 41.14 -19.19
N ARG A 50 -24.68 40.65 -20.44
CA ARG A 50 -25.61 40.77 -21.59
C ARG A 50 -25.68 39.45 -22.40
N LYS A 51 -26.82 39.18 -23.05
CA LYS A 51 -26.98 38.14 -24.10
C LYS A 51 -26.71 38.71 -25.49
N ARG A 52 -26.21 37.91 -26.45
CA ARG A 52 -26.54 38.06 -27.89
C ARG A 52 -26.26 36.80 -28.75
N SER A 53 -27.33 36.33 -29.39
CA SER A 53 -27.47 35.77 -30.76
C SER A 53 -26.36 34.86 -31.35
N ARG A 54 -26.60 33.61 -31.80
CA ARG A 54 -27.62 33.03 -32.72
C ARG A 54 -27.69 33.64 -34.15
N ARG A 55 -26.99 33.02 -35.10
CA ARG A 55 -27.31 32.76 -36.54
C ARG A 55 -26.12 31.94 -37.09
N GLY A 56 -26.19 30.82 -37.82
CA GLY A 56 -27.17 30.21 -38.73
C GLY A 56 -26.47 30.04 -40.11
N GLY A 57 -26.60 28.97 -40.91
CA GLY A 57 -27.37 27.71 -40.83
C GLY A 57 -26.79 26.63 -41.78
N ARG A 58 -27.37 25.41 -41.85
CA ARG A 58 -28.34 24.92 -42.87
C ARG A 58 -27.74 24.17 -44.09
N GLY A 59 -28.19 22.93 -44.31
CA GLY A 59 -27.98 22.11 -45.53
C GLY A 59 -27.55 20.67 -45.19
N ARG A 60 -28.38 19.61 -45.06
CA ARG A 60 -29.57 19.06 -45.77
C ARG A 60 -29.29 18.16 -46.99
N ASN A 61 -29.25 16.84 -46.75
CA ASN A 61 -30.14 15.81 -47.33
C ASN A 61 -29.92 14.49 -46.54
N LYS A 62 -30.87 13.60 -46.22
CA LYS A 62 -32.22 13.23 -46.72
C LYS A 62 -32.18 12.52 -48.09
N GLY A 63 -32.63 11.26 -48.28
CA GLY A 63 -33.13 10.20 -47.37
C GLY A 63 -32.60 8.84 -47.85
N LYS A 64 -33.11 7.66 -47.51
CA LYS A 64 -34.50 7.20 -47.26
C LYS A 64 -34.44 5.82 -46.55
N ALA A 65 -35.46 5.43 -45.79
CA ALA A 65 -35.46 4.18 -45.02
C ALA A 65 -36.02 2.96 -45.79
N THR A 66 -35.51 1.77 -45.46
CA THR A 66 -36.24 0.48 -45.43
C THR A 66 -35.52 -0.51 -44.51
N GLU A 67 -36.23 -0.97 -43.49
CA GLU A 67 -36.02 -2.23 -42.76
C GLU A 67 -37.13 -3.22 -43.23
N PRO A 68 -37.13 -4.55 -42.92
CA PRO A 68 -36.57 -5.15 -41.70
C PRO A 68 -35.83 -6.52 -41.83
N ALA A 69 -35.20 -6.90 -40.71
CA ALA A 69 -35.05 -8.25 -40.14
C ALA A 69 -34.51 -9.44 -40.98
N ALA A 70 -33.26 -9.83 -40.70
CA ALA A 70 -32.77 -11.22 -40.67
C ALA A 70 -31.53 -11.37 -39.76
N ASP A 71 -31.21 -12.61 -39.35
CA ASP A 71 -29.97 -13.09 -38.72
C ASP A 71 -29.35 -12.36 -37.51
N ALA A 72 -29.90 -12.69 -36.33
CA ALA A 72 -29.21 -12.51 -35.04
C ALA A 72 -28.40 -13.76 -34.64
N ALA A 73 -27.38 -14.16 -35.43
CA ALA A 73 -26.70 -15.46 -35.25
C ALA A 73 -25.20 -15.55 -35.60
N SER A 74 -24.39 -14.49 -35.39
CA SER A 74 -22.94 -14.54 -35.72
C SER A 74 -21.99 -13.70 -34.83
N GLY A 75 -22.46 -13.20 -33.67
CA GLY A 75 -21.72 -12.24 -32.84
C GLY A 75 -20.73 -12.78 -31.80
N MET A 76 -20.57 -14.12 -31.66
CA MET A 76 -19.94 -14.71 -30.45
C MET A 76 -18.56 -15.37 -30.66
N ALA A 77 -17.96 -15.26 -31.85
CA ALA A 77 -16.71 -15.96 -32.20
C ALA A 77 -15.45 -15.06 -32.23
N ALA A 78 -15.59 -13.73 -32.08
CA ALA A 78 -14.51 -12.76 -32.34
C ALA A 78 -13.72 -12.31 -31.09
N SER A 79 -13.93 -12.95 -29.93
CA SER A 79 -13.38 -12.50 -28.63
C SER A 79 -12.40 -13.47 -27.97
N ALA A 80 -12.05 -14.59 -28.62
CA ALA A 80 -11.17 -15.63 -28.06
C ALA A 80 -9.68 -15.45 -28.37
N GLU A 81 -9.32 -14.85 -29.51
CA GLU A 81 -7.94 -14.88 -30.04
C GLU A 81 -7.08 -13.66 -29.67
N ALA A 82 -7.69 -12.61 -29.11
CA ALA A 82 -7.04 -11.33 -28.79
C ALA A 82 -6.04 -11.36 -27.59
N ASN A 83 -5.62 -12.55 -27.15
CA ASN A 83 -4.65 -12.74 -26.06
C ASN A 83 -3.33 -13.39 -26.52
N ALA A 84 -3.15 -13.56 -27.84
CA ALA A 84 -1.89 -14.04 -28.42
C ALA A 84 -0.79 -12.95 -28.36
N SER A 85 0.36 -13.30 -27.80
CA SER A 85 1.61 -12.50 -27.81
C SER A 85 1.49 -11.05 -27.28
N ARG A 86 1.29 -10.91 -25.96
CA ARG A 86 1.84 -9.71 -25.29
C ARG A 86 3.36 -9.78 -25.42
N PRO A 87 4.05 -8.80 -26.04
CA PRO A 87 5.49 -8.90 -26.27
C PRO A 87 6.24 -9.01 -24.95
N VAL A 88 6.98 -10.10 -24.79
CA VAL A 88 7.92 -10.28 -23.68
C VAL A 88 8.93 -9.15 -23.79
N ARG A 89 8.99 -8.28 -22.77
CA ARG A 89 9.94 -7.16 -22.76
C ARG A 89 11.34 -7.72 -22.57
N THR A 90 12.07 -7.90 -23.66
CA THR A 90 13.47 -8.31 -23.64
C THR A 90 14.24 -7.43 -22.66
N GLN A 91 14.96 -8.07 -21.75
CA GLN A 91 15.83 -7.36 -20.81
C GLN A 91 17.10 -6.94 -21.56
N HIS A 92 17.64 -5.77 -21.24
CA HIS A 92 18.91 -5.33 -21.80
C HIS A 92 19.99 -6.41 -21.59
N PRO A 93 20.77 -6.82 -22.60
CA PRO A 93 21.71 -7.95 -22.47
C PRO A 93 22.72 -7.73 -21.34
N LEU A 94 23.19 -6.48 -21.17
CA LEU A 94 24.06 -6.07 -20.07
C LEU A 94 23.48 -6.35 -18.66
N LEU A 95 22.15 -6.44 -18.48
CA LEU A 95 21.56 -6.80 -17.19
C LEU A 95 21.78 -8.28 -16.83
N ALA A 96 21.82 -9.18 -17.81
CA ALA A 96 22.18 -10.58 -17.57
C ALA A 96 23.67 -10.71 -17.20
N GLN A 97 24.53 -9.93 -17.83
CA GLN A 97 25.95 -9.84 -17.52
C GLN A 97 26.20 -9.26 -16.11
N LEU A 98 25.51 -8.18 -15.75
CA LEU A 98 25.54 -7.60 -14.39
C LEU A 98 24.99 -8.57 -13.33
N ALA A 99 24.01 -9.41 -13.65
CA ALA A 99 23.52 -10.48 -12.77
C ALA A 99 24.52 -11.64 -12.61
N GLN A 100 25.37 -11.89 -13.62
CA GLN A 100 26.43 -12.89 -13.53
C GLN A 100 27.63 -12.41 -12.69
N TRP A 101 27.91 -11.10 -12.67
CA TRP A 101 28.97 -10.50 -11.86
C TRP A 101 28.53 -10.16 -10.43
N HIS A 102 27.35 -9.55 -10.27
CA HIS A 102 26.78 -9.13 -8.97
C HIS A 102 25.40 -9.77 -8.75
N PRO A 103 25.30 -11.10 -8.56
CA PRO A 103 24.03 -11.80 -8.40
C PRO A 103 23.20 -11.28 -7.22
N ASN A 104 23.85 -10.81 -6.15
CA ASN A 104 23.19 -10.22 -4.98
C ASN A 104 22.43 -8.91 -5.30
N LEU A 105 22.86 -8.16 -6.33
CA LEU A 105 22.21 -6.90 -6.73
C LEU A 105 21.23 -7.06 -7.90
N PHE A 106 21.59 -7.87 -8.89
CA PHE A 106 20.86 -7.93 -10.18
C PHE A 106 20.18 -9.28 -10.46
N GLY A 107 20.36 -10.29 -9.62
CA GLY A 107 19.82 -11.64 -9.77
C GLY A 107 18.34 -11.79 -9.39
N GLU A 108 17.97 -12.98 -8.89
CA GLU A 108 16.56 -13.35 -8.66
C GLU A 108 15.84 -12.52 -7.58
N GLN A 109 16.55 -11.83 -6.69
CA GLN A 109 15.98 -10.90 -5.71
C GLN A 109 16.85 -9.63 -5.66
N PRO A 110 16.58 -8.62 -6.51
CA PRO A 110 17.46 -7.46 -6.65
C PRO A 110 17.33 -6.53 -5.45
N LEU A 111 18.46 -6.20 -4.83
CA LEU A 111 18.53 -5.28 -3.71
C LEU A 111 18.49 -3.81 -4.16
N PRO A 112 18.05 -2.86 -3.31
CA PRO A 112 18.08 -1.44 -3.65
C PRO A 112 19.52 -0.94 -3.79
N LEU A 113 19.79 -0.14 -4.82
CA LEU A 113 21.16 0.27 -5.15
C LEU A 113 21.62 1.51 -4.36
N LYS A 114 22.90 1.49 -3.93
CA LYS A 114 23.67 2.64 -3.44
C LYS A 114 23.63 3.82 -4.42
N ARG A 115 23.64 5.05 -3.91
CA ARG A 115 23.81 6.26 -4.74
C ARG A 115 25.23 6.30 -5.30
N GLY A 116 25.38 6.47 -6.61
CA GLY A 116 26.69 6.42 -7.28
C GLY A 116 27.09 5.03 -7.80
N ILE A 117 26.26 3.99 -7.65
CA ILE A 117 26.54 2.60 -8.13
C ILE A 117 26.99 2.51 -9.59
N PHE A 118 26.63 3.49 -10.43
CA PHE A 118 27.06 3.61 -11.82
C PHE A 118 28.58 3.82 -11.94
N GLU A 119 29.17 4.62 -11.06
CA GLU A 119 30.60 4.89 -11.02
C GLU A 119 31.35 3.73 -10.39
N ASP A 120 30.79 3.11 -9.33
CA ASP A 120 31.31 1.87 -8.76
C ASP A 120 31.41 0.75 -9.83
N LEU A 121 30.37 0.57 -10.66
CA LEU A 121 30.34 -0.43 -11.74
C LEU A 121 31.36 -0.15 -12.84
N LEU A 122 31.51 1.11 -13.25
CA LEU A 122 32.51 1.49 -14.26
C LEU A 122 33.95 1.32 -13.74
N ALA A 123 34.18 1.55 -12.44
CA ALA A 123 35.47 1.29 -11.80
C ALA A 123 35.77 -0.22 -11.68
N ALA A 124 34.75 -1.05 -11.43
CA ALA A 124 34.89 -2.51 -11.33
C ALA A 124 35.13 -3.19 -12.69
N HIS A 125 34.54 -2.69 -13.77
CA HIS A 125 34.62 -3.30 -15.11
C HIS A 125 34.85 -2.27 -16.25
N PRO A 126 36.00 -1.57 -16.29
CA PRO A 126 36.22 -0.44 -17.21
C PRO A 126 36.19 -0.81 -18.69
N GLU A 127 36.72 -1.99 -19.05
CA GLU A 127 36.87 -2.43 -20.45
C GLU A 127 35.65 -3.19 -20.98
N ALA A 128 34.77 -3.67 -20.09
CA ALA A 128 33.66 -4.56 -20.43
C ALA A 128 32.28 -3.88 -20.41
N ILE A 129 32.22 -2.58 -20.09
CA ILE A 129 30.97 -1.81 -19.96
C ILE A 129 31.03 -0.53 -20.81
N ASP A 130 30.19 -0.45 -21.84
CA ASP A 130 29.85 0.85 -22.46
C ASP A 130 28.98 1.68 -21.50
N ARG A 131 29.42 2.92 -21.27
CA ARG A 131 28.80 3.91 -20.39
C ARG A 131 27.33 4.17 -20.71
N ASP A 132 26.96 4.24 -21.99
CA ASP A 132 25.57 4.53 -22.38
C ASP A 132 24.68 3.27 -22.34
N GLN A 133 25.26 2.09 -22.63
CA GLN A 133 24.58 0.80 -22.41
C GLN A 133 24.29 0.58 -20.92
N LEU A 134 25.22 0.91 -20.01
CA LEU A 134 25.00 0.83 -18.57
C LEU A 134 23.88 1.77 -18.12
N LYS A 135 23.90 3.02 -18.62
CA LYS A 135 22.86 4.02 -18.34
C LYS A 135 21.48 3.53 -18.79
N LEU A 136 21.37 2.91 -19.96
CA LEU A 136 20.13 2.30 -20.46
C LEU A 136 19.70 1.06 -19.65
N ALA A 137 20.63 0.19 -19.29
CA ALA A 137 20.39 -1.00 -18.48
C ALA A 137 19.85 -0.64 -17.09
N LEU A 138 20.52 0.25 -16.35
CA LEU A 138 20.07 0.71 -15.03
C LEU A 138 18.74 1.49 -15.12
N SER A 139 18.53 2.25 -16.20
CA SER A 139 17.27 2.91 -16.54
C SER A 139 16.10 1.92 -16.72
N GLN A 140 16.34 0.73 -17.28
CA GLN A 140 15.34 -0.35 -17.37
C GLN A 140 15.16 -1.06 -16.02
N HIS A 141 16.25 -1.37 -15.32
CA HIS A 141 16.24 -2.10 -14.05
C HIS A 141 15.50 -1.34 -12.94
N THR A 142 15.86 -0.08 -12.71
CA THR A 142 15.29 0.76 -11.64
C THR A 142 13.80 1.04 -11.82
N ARG A 143 13.30 1.03 -13.06
CA ARG A 143 11.85 1.16 -13.36
C ARG A 143 11.12 -0.19 -13.44
N SER A 144 11.82 -1.32 -13.20
CA SER A 144 11.20 -2.65 -13.24
C SER A 144 10.28 -2.88 -12.04
N SER A 145 9.23 -3.67 -12.23
CA SER A 145 8.28 -4.00 -11.15
C SER A 145 8.90 -4.90 -10.06
N ARG A 146 10.02 -5.57 -10.35
CA ARG A 146 10.81 -6.32 -9.35
C ARG A 146 11.51 -5.33 -8.41
N TYR A 147 12.36 -4.46 -8.96
CA TYR A 147 13.10 -3.46 -8.20
C TYR A 147 12.18 -2.58 -7.34
N LEU A 148 11.11 -2.04 -7.95
CA LEU A 148 10.14 -1.20 -7.21
C LEU A 148 9.43 -1.97 -6.09
N THR A 149 9.27 -3.29 -6.16
CA THR A 149 8.68 -4.07 -5.05
C THR A 149 9.62 -4.16 -3.84
N VAL A 150 10.95 -4.10 -4.06
CA VAL A 150 11.97 -4.13 -3.00
C VAL A 150 12.25 -2.72 -2.46
N VAL A 151 12.23 -1.69 -3.30
CA VAL A 151 12.20 -0.29 -2.84
C VAL A 151 10.96 -0.02 -1.98
N ALA A 152 9.80 -0.55 -2.39
CA ALA A 152 8.54 -0.46 -1.64
C ALA A 152 8.47 -1.34 -0.37
N SER A 153 9.53 -2.09 -0.01
CA SER A 153 9.65 -2.76 1.29
C SER A 153 10.56 -2.02 2.28
N GLY A 154 11.10 -0.85 1.91
CA GLY A 154 11.90 -0.01 2.79
C GLY A 154 13.31 -0.55 3.09
N GLN A 155 13.77 -1.56 2.36
CA GLN A 155 15.13 -2.07 2.51
C GLN A 155 16.18 -0.98 2.24
N ALA A 156 17.24 -0.99 3.02
CA ALA A 156 18.38 -0.10 2.82
C ALA A 156 19.06 -0.30 1.45
N ARG A 157 19.90 0.65 1.07
CA ARG A 157 20.69 0.62 -0.17
C ARG A 157 21.98 -0.16 0.02
N HIS A 158 22.35 -0.92 -1.00
CA HIS A 158 23.50 -1.82 -0.98
C HIS A 158 24.55 -1.48 -2.04
N ASP A 159 25.81 -1.76 -1.72
CA ASP A 159 26.96 -1.64 -2.63
C ASP A 159 27.17 -2.91 -3.48
N LEU A 160 28.23 -2.90 -4.31
CA LEU A 160 28.61 -4.02 -5.18
C LEU A 160 28.94 -5.33 -4.45
N GLN A 161 29.30 -5.22 -3.17
CA GLN A 161 29.64 -6.31 -2.27
C GLN A 161 28.38 -6.85 -1.54
N GLY A 162 27.23 -6.18 -1.70
CA GLY A 162 25.98 -6.52 -1.04
C GLY A 162 25.90 -6.05 0.42
N GLN A 163 26.78 -5.15 0.87
CA GLN A 163 26.73 -4.57 2.20
C GLN A 163 25.74 -3.42 2.25
N SER A 164 25.11 -3.20 3.41
CA SER A 164 24.17 -2.11 3.63
C SER A 164 24.91 -0.80 3.92
N VAL A 165 24.63 0.26 3.14
CA VAL A 165 25.40 1.52 3.17
C VAL A 165 24.57 2.74 3.55
N GLU A 166 23.32 2.83 3.09
CA GLU A 166 22.49 4.04 3.25
C GLU A 166 21.03 3.64 3.49
N ALA A 167 20.40 4.21 4.52
CA ALA A 167 18.97 4.01 4.78
C ALA A 167 18.12 4.53 3.60
N MET A 168 17.01 3.86 3.31
CA MET A 168 16.14 4.32 2.23
C MET A 168 15.29 5.52 2.67
N ALA A 169 15.55 6.68 2.07
CA ALA A 169 14.79 7.89 2.37
C ALA A 169 13.30 7.70 2.03
N PRO A 170 12.35 8.09 2.92
CA PRO A 170 10.94 7.66 2.85
C PRO A 170 10.20 8.02 1.56
N GLU A 171 10.64 9.08 0.88
CA GLU A 171 10.09 9.60 -0.36
C GLU A 171 10.22 8.56 -1.49
N HIS A 172 11.31 7.79 -1.48
CA HIS A 172 11.56 6.71 -2.43
C HIS A 172 10.69 5.49 -2.13
N VAL A 173 10.49 5.15 -0.84
CA VAL A 173 9.61 4.06 -0.41
C VAL A 173 8.17 4.37 -0.81
N HIS A 174 7.69 5.58 -0.53
CA HIS A 174 6.37 6.04 -0.93
C HIS A 174 6.18 6.04 -2.46
N HIS A 175 7.10 6.64 -3.23
CA HIS A 175 6.98 6.65 -4.68
C HIS A 175 6.92 5.23 -5.27
N ALA A 176 7.73 4.32 -4.75
CA ALA A 176 7.69 2.91 -5.15
C ALA A 176 6.39 2.21 -4.74
N LEU A 177 5.84 2.49 -3.55
CA LEU A 177 4.52 1.99 -3.12
C LEU A 177 3.41 2.42 -4.08
N ILE A 178 3.35 3.71 -4.45
CA ILE A 178 2.36 4.24 -5.39
C ILE A 178 2.52 3.65 -6.80
N GLU A 179 3.76 3.56 -7.31
CA GLU A 179 4.03 2.92 -8.61
C GLU A 179 3.64 1.44 -8.62
N VAL A 180 3.97 0.68 -7.55
CA VAL A 180 3.62 -0.74 -7.43
C VAL A 180 2.11 -0.91 -7.29
N PHE A 181 1.42 -0.06 -6.52
CA PHE A 181 -0.03 -0.04 -6.41
C PHE A 181 -0.69 0.24 -7.77
N ARG A 182 -0.36 1.36 -8.44
CA ARG A 182 -0.94 1.74 -9.74
C ARG A 182 -0.75 0.63 -10.77
N ARG A 183 0.44 0.02 -10.82
CA ARG A 183 0.76 -1.13 -11.70
C ARG A 183 0.02 -2.41 -11.34
N ARG A 184 -0.49 -2.59 -10.12
CA ARG A 184 -1.33 -3.73 -9.70
C ARG A 184 -2.81 -3.45 -9.92
N GLN A 185 -3.27 -2.23 -9.65
CA GLN A 185 -4.66 -1.80 -9.87
C GLN A 185 -5.05 -1.88 -11.36
N HIS A 186 -4.15 -1.49 -12.28
CA HIS A 186 -4.36 -1.72 -13.73
C HIS A 186 -4.33 -3.20 -14.18
N ARG A 187 -4.28 -4.16 -13.25
CA ARG A 187 -4.30 -5.62 -13.50
C ARG A 187 -5.32 -6.37 -12.65
N SER A 188 -6.05 -5.71 -11.76
CA SER A 188 -7.05 -6.33 -10.87
C SER A 188 -8.28 -5.43 -10.75
N PRO A 189 -9.51 -5.98 -10.85
CA PRO A 189 -10.72 -5.23 -10.51
C PRO A 189 -10.93 -5.09 -8.98
N GLU A 190 -10.17 -5.83 -8.16
CA GLU A 190 -10.18 -5.69 -6.69
C GLU A 190 -9.67 -4.31 -6.28
N ASP A 191 -10.35 -3.62 -5.34
CA ASP A 191 -9.80 -2.43 -4.70
C ASP A 191 -8.60 -2.78 -3.81
N LEU A 192 -7.42 -2.25 -4.18
CA LEU A 192 -6.19 -2.42 -3.41
C LEU A 192 -5.89 -1.22 -2.50
N ALA A 193 -6.73 -0.18 -2.45
CA ALA A 193 -6.48 1.03 -1.66
C ALA A 193 -6.34 0.75 -0.14
N PRO A 194 -7.14 -0.14 0.51
CA PRO A 194 -6.91 -0.52 1.91
C PRO A 194 -5.55 -1.21 2.14
N LYS A 195 -5.06 -1.96 1.14
CA LYS A 195 -3.75 -2.62 1.15
C LYS A 195 -2.60 -1.62 0.93
N LEU A 196 -2.83 -0.54 0.19
CA LEU A 196 -1.89 0.59 0.06
C LEU A 196 -1.83 1.41 1.35
N ARG A 197 -2.99 1.81 1.90
CA ARG A 197 -3.11 2.61 3.12
C ARG A 197 -2.36 1.97 4.31
N ASN A 198 -2.57 0.67 4.54
CA ASN A 198 -1.83 -0.08 5.57
C ASN A 198 -0.30 -0.13 5.33
N ARG A 199 0.17 -0.08 4.07
CA ARG A 199 1.61 -0.02 3.76
C ARG A 199 2.20 1.39 3.91
N ILE A 200 1.41 2.43 3.68
CA ILE A 200 1.82 3.82 3.97
C ILE A 200 1.92 4.03 5.48
N ILE A 201 0.99 3.49 6.27
CA ILE A 201 1.10 3.45 7.75
C ILE A 201 2.42 2.79 8.18
N ALA A 202 2.71 1.58 7.68
CA ALA A 202 3.93 0.86 8.02
C ALA A 202 5.21 1.59 7.57
N ALA A 203 5.19 2.29 6.41
CA ALA A 203 6.32 3.09 5.94
C ALA A 203 6.54 4.38 6.75
N TYR A 204 5.46 5.00 7.23
CA TYR A 204 5.53 6.13 8.17
C TYR A 204 6.05 5.69 9.54
N GLU A 205 5.47 4.63 10.14
CA GLU A 205 5.93 4.06 11.41
C GLU A 205 7.41 3.63 11.36
N ALA A 206 7.87 3.08 10.24
CA ALA A 206 9.27 2.71 10.02
C ALA A 206 10.22 3.90 9.74
N SER A 207 9.69 5.08 9.39
CA SER A 207 10.51 6.27 9.09
C SER A 207 10.96 7.02 10.35
N GLY A 208 10.26 6.87 11.47
CA GLY A 208 10.52 7.60 12.72
C GLY A 208 10.28 9.11 12.65
N LEU A 209 9.73 9.64 11.55
CA LEU A 209 9.48 11.06 11.35
C LEU A 209 8.21 11.54 12.06
N SER A 210 8.10 12.85 12.28
CA SER A 210 6.80 13.46 12.62
C SER A 210 5.83 13.35 11.43
N ARG A 211 4.53 13.44 11.71
CA ARG A 211 3.47 13.45 10.71
C ARG A 211 3.70 14.52 9.64
N ASP A 212 4.04 15.74 10.06
CA ASP A 212 4.16 16.88 9.16
C ASP A 212 5.45 16.82 8.35
N ASP A 213 6.57 16.35 8.93
CA ASP A 213 7.80 16.06 8.20
C ASP A 213 7.57 15.00 7.11
N TYR A 214 6.92 13.89 7.46
CA TYR A 214 6.63 12.81 6.51
C TYR A 214 5.69 13.30 5.39
N ALA A 215 4.63 14.04 5.74
CA ALA A 215 3.71 14.61 4.76
C ALA A 215 4.42 15.57 3.79
N ALA A 216 5.19 16.53 4.30
CA ALA A 216 5.91 17.51 3.47
C ALA A 216 6.93 16.88 2.52
N ARG A 217 7.58 15.79 2.93
CA ARG A 217 8.51 14.99 2.10
C ARG A 217 7.82 14.17 1.02
N VAL A 218 6.60 13.70 1.28
CA VAL A 218 5.84 12.79 0.42
C VAL A 218 4.89 13.50 -0.54
N GLN A 219 4.51 14.75 -0.24
CA GLN A 219 3.48 15.49 -0.97
C GLN A 219 3.75 15.55 -2.48
N GLY A 220 2.75 15.16 -3.27
CA GLY A 220 2.81 15.10 -4.73
C GLY A 220 1.84 16.06 -5.42
N ARG A 221 1.86 16.01 -6.76
CA ARG A 221 0.89 16.73 -7.62
C ARG A 221 -0.48 16.04 -7.71
N ASP A 222 -0.58 14.78 -7.30
CA ASP A 222 -1.82 14.00 -7.36
C ASP A 222 -2.58 14.07 -6.04
N GLU A 223 -3.66 14.85 -6.03
CA GLU A 223 -4.43 15.13 -4.82
C GLU A 223 -5.18 13.90 -4.26
N ALA A 224 -5.49 12.91 -5.11
CA ALA A 224 -6.04 11.64 -4.65
C ALA A 224 -5.01 10.85 -3.83
N THR A 225 -3.74 10.85 -4.27
CA THR A 225 -2.63 10.27 -3.51
C THR A 225 -2.36 11.09 -2.23
N ASN A 226 -2.37 12.42 -2.29
CA ASN A 226 -2.19 13.28 -1.10
C ASN A 226 -3.25 13.00 -0.03
N THR A 227 -4.53 12.90 -0.43
CA THR A 227 -5.66 12.60 0.47
C THR A 227 -5.49 11.23 1.14
N LEU A 228 -5.13 10.20 0.36
CA LEU A 228 -4.90 8.84 0.88
C LEU A 228 -3.72 8.79 1.87
N VAL A 229 -2.68 9.60 1.67
CA VAL A 229 -1.58 9.76 2.64
C VAL A 229 -2.07 10.46 3.92
N ALA A 230 -2.84 11.54 3.82
CA ALA A 230 -3.38 12.24 4.98
C ALA A 230 -4.29 11.34 5.83
N GLU A 231 -5.14 10.53 5.20
CA GLU A 231 -5.94 9.50 5.86
C GLU A 231 -5.10 8.42 6.55
N ALA A 232 -4.03 7.95 5.89
CA ALA A 232 -3.13 6.95 6.45
C ALA A 232 -2.42 7.48 7.70
N LEU A 233 -1.93 8.73 7.65
CA LEU A 233 -1.26 9.39 8.79
C LEU A 233 -2.23 9.60 9.96
N ALA A 234 -3.44 10.10 9.69
CA ALA A 234 -4.47 10.25 10.73
C ALA A 234 -4.87 8.92 11.40
N GLU A 235 -4.84 7.81 10.65
CA GLU A 235 -5.05 6.48 11.23
C GLU A 235 -3.86 5.99 12.05
N ALA A 236 -2.61 6.26 11.62
CA ALA A 236 -1.41 5.94 12.38
C ALA A 236 -1.36 6.70 13.72
N ASP A 237 -1.75 7.97 13.71
CA ASP A 237 -1.92 8.78 14.93
C ASP A 237 -3.01 8.18 15.83
N ALA A 238 -4.18 7.83 15.27
CA ALA A 238 -5.28 7.22 16.02
C ALA A 238 -4.98 5.80 16.52
N ARG A 239 -4.07 5.05 15.88
CA ARG A 239 -3.50 3.80 16.40
C ARG A 239 -2.57 4.09 17.58
N THR A 240 -1.66 5.05 17.43
CA THR A 240 -0.69 5.48 18.47
C THR A 240 -1.39 5.98 19.73
N ALA A 241 -2.35 6.89 19.61
CA ALA A 241 -3.12 7.42 20.74
C ALA A 241 -3.89 6.32 21.51
N ARG A 242 -4.45 5.32 20.81
CA ARG A 242 -5.11 4.16 21.46
C ARG A 242 -4.12 3.27 22.20
N ASP A 243 -2.99 2.95 21.58
CA ASP A 243 -1.96 2.10 22.20
C ASP A 243 -1.33 2.79 23.42
N GLU A 244 -1.10 4.11 23.37
CA GLU A 244 -0.65 4.90 24.53
C GLU A 244 -1.72 5.01 25.63
N ALA A 245 -2.98 5.25 25.28
CA ALA A 245 -4.07 5.31 26.26
C ALA A 245 -4.24 3.97 26.98
N LEU A 246 -4.06 2.85 26.27
CA LEU A 246 -4.03 1.51 26.86
C LEU A 246 -2.84 1.33 27.81
N LEU A 247 -1.64 1.82 27.46
CA LEU A 247 -0.47 1.75 28.33
C LEU A 247 -0.67 2.57 29.62
N ARG A 248 -1.18 3.80 29.51
CA ARG A 248 -1.49 4.64 30.68
C ARG A 248 -2.59 4.01 31.56
N ALA A 249 -3.59 3.37 30.95
CA ALA A 249 -4.61 2.62 31.68
C ALA A 249 -4.05 1.37 32.38
N PHE A 250 -3.14 0.64 31.73
CA PHE A 250 -2.43 -0.50 32.31
C PHE A 250 -1.60 -0.08 33.53
N GLU A 251 -0.79 0.97 33.39
CA GLU A 251 0.01 1.55 34.48
C GLU A 251 -0.86 2.04 35.64
N ALA A 252 -1.96 2.76 35.36
CA ALA A 252 -2.90 3.23 36.36
C ALA A 252 -3.71 2.12 37.06
N SER A 253 -3.86 0.95 36.42
CA SER A 253 -4.61 -0.18 36.99
C SER A 253 -3.88 -0.91 38.13
N GLY A 254 -2.56 -0.72 38.26
CA GLY A 254 -1.70 -1.48 39.18
C GLY A 254 -1.55 -2.98 38.85
N GLN A 255 -2.10 -3.46 37.73
CA GLN A 255 -2.01 -4.87 37.34
C GLN A 255 -0.59 -5.26 36.93
N THR A 256 -0.05 -6.31 37.55
CA THR A 256 1.28 -6.84 37.22
C THR A 256 1.30 -7.78 36.01
N SER A 257 0.14 -8.08 35.42
CA SER A 257 0.02 -8.97 34.25
C SER A 257 -0.95 -8.44 33.21
N GLU A 258 -0.56 -8.56 31.95
CA GLU A 258 -1.33 -8.09 30.79
C GLU A 258 -2.60 -8.92 30.58
N ALA A 259 -2.55 -10.21 30.95
CA ALA A 259 -3.72 -11.09 30.99
C ALA A 259 -4.73 -10.64 32.05
N GLY A 260 -4.31 -10.42 33.30
CA GLY A 260 -5.22 -9.97 34.36
C GLY A 260 -5.83 -8.59 34.08
N PHE A 261 -5.09 -7.69 33.44
CA PHE A 261 -5.65 -6.43 32.91
C PHE A 261 -6.69 -6.68 31.80
N ALA A 262 -6.39 -7.54 30.83
CA ALA A 262 -7.30 -7.84 29.74
C ALA A 262 -8.60 -8.49 30.24
N ASP A 263 -8.50 -9.47 31.14
CA ASP A 263 -9.63 -10.14 31.78
C ASP A 263 -10.51 -9.14 32.56
N MET A 264 -9.88 -8.21 33.30
CA MET A 264 -10.58 -7.17 34.08
C MET A 264 -11.40 -6.20 33.22
N TYR A 265 -11.00 -5.96 31.97
CA TYR A 265 -11.71 -5.09 31.01
C TYR A 265 -12.44 -5.87 29.90
N GLY A 266 -12.52 -7.20 29.98
CA GLY A 266 -13.14 -8.03 28.93
C GLY A 266 -12.44 -7.97 27.56
N MET A 267 -11.17 -7.56 27.52
CA MET A 267 -10.38 -7.40 26.30
C MET A 267 -9.68 -8.71 25.89
N ASN A 268 -9.27 -8.82 24.62
CA ASN A 268 -8.49 -9.98 24.19
C ASN A 268 -7.02 -9.85 24.66
N PRO A 269 -6.48 -10.80 25.47
CA PRO A 269 -5.15 -10.66 26.07
C PRO A 269 -4.02 -10.61 25.04
N ARG A 270 -4.17 -11.24 23.86
CA ARG A 270 -3.16 -11.17 22.79
C ARG A 270 -3.14 -9.80 22.11
N GLN A 271 -4.31 -9.16 21.97
CA GLN A 271 -4.41 -7.81 21.41
C GLN A 271 -3.83 -6.79 22.40
N VAL A 272 -4.20 -6.88 23.68
CA VAL A 272 -3.63 -6.05 24.75
C VAL A 272 -2.11 -6.12 24.77
N ALA A 273 -1.52 -7.33 24.82
CA ALA A 273 -0.07 -7.50 24.78
C ALA A 273 0.58 -6.83 23.56
N GLN A 274 0.02 -7.04 22.36
CA GLN A 274 0.51 -6.43 21.12
C GLN A 274 0.33 -4.90 21.05
N GLN A 275 -0.62 -4.32 21.80
CA GLN A 275 -0.78 -2.87 21.93
C GLN A 275 0.24 -2.30 22.93
N LEU A 276 0.38 -2.93 24.10
CA LEU A 276 1.34 -2.53 25.14
C LEU A 276 2.80 -2.64 24.66
N GLU A 277 3.16 -3.71 23.96
CA GLU A 277 4.49 -3.87 23.35
C GLU A 277 4.79 -2.74 22.35
N ARG A 278 3.84 -2.42 21.45
CA ARG A 278 4.00 -1.33 20.47
C ARG A 278 4.00 0.06 21.12
N ALA A 279 3.34 0.26 22.25
CA ALA A 279 3.43 1.50 23.03
C ALA A 279 4.82 1.62 23.69
N ARG A 280 5.26 0.62 24.45
CA ARG A 280 6.58 0.61 25.11
C ARG A 280 7.73 0.75 24.13
N ARG A 281 7.68 0.07 22.98
CA ARG A 281 8.72 0.18 21.95
C ARG A 281 8.79 1.59 21.35
N ARG A 282 7.67 2.30 21.17
CA ARG A 282 7.68 3.70 20.71
C ARG A 282 8.29 4.65 21.75
N LEU A 283 7.97 4.47 23.04
CA LEU A 283 8.60 5.24 24.12
C LEU A 283 10.12 5.01 24.17
N GLN A 284 10.59 3.78 23.92
CA GLN A 284 12.02 3.48 23.81
C GLN A 284 12.67 4.20 22.62
N THR A 285 12.05 4.18 21.43
CA THR A 285 12.55 4.91 20.25
C THR A 285 12.49 6.44 20.41
N GLN A 286 11.57 6.98 21.21
CA GLN A 286 11.46 8.42 21.50
C GLN A 286 12.46 8.90 22.56
N ALA A 287 13.10 7.99 23.30
CA ALA A 287 14.03 8.29 24.39
C ALA A 287 15.51 7.97 24.05
N ALA A 288 15.80 7.66 22.79
CA ALA A 288 17.10 7.21 22.28
C ALA A 288 17.66 8.15 21.20
#